data_AF-A0A7C3C7C0-F1
#
_entry.id   AF-A0A7C3C7C0-F1
#
_cell.length_a   1.000
_cell.length_b   1.000
_cell.length_c   1.000
_cell.angle_alpha   90.00
_cell.angle_beta   90.00
_cell.angle_gamma   90.00
#
_symmetry.space_group_name_H-M   'P 1'
#
loop_
_entity.id
_entity.type
_entity.pdbx_description
1 polymer ?
#
loop_
_entity_poly.entity_id
_entity_poly.type
_entity_poly.pdbx_seq_one_letter_code
_entity_poly.pdbx_strand_id
1 'polypeptide(L)'
;MLRKFKFFKKAAPKSVEEDVRFLQESAIEVCDELLSDKLAHLGIQNYVYDTKEAVSELGLDEEMINQLVDDYVAQIIKAILQFDEYMEKLQDSQNKELTLDYTPFRELAHKNLGVARNLRIKDAQALLYELMKKDDLDYLLTCLEALKVCAVKLRPKCAYDTIKLIKVKNSL
;
A
#
# COMPACT_ATOMS: atom_id res chain seq x y z
N MET A 1 7.09 -0.73 -15.17
CA MET A 1 6.11 -1.80 -14.85
C MET A 1 6.36 -2.27 -13.42
N LEU A 2 5.53 -1.88 -12.46
CA LEU A 2 5.40 -2.68 -11.23
C LEU A 2 5.18 -4.12 -11.67
N ARG A 3 5.91 -5.07 -11.07
CA ARG A 3 5.61 -6.49 -11.26
C ARG A 3 4.11 -6.62 -11.00
N LYS A 4 3.31 -6.81 -12.06
CA LYS A 4 1.89 -7.15 -11.94
C LYS A 4 1.88 -8.41 -11.12
N PHE A 5 1.69 -8.28 -9.80
CA PHE A 5 1.72 -9.42 -8.91
C PHE A 5 0.70 -10.39 -9.43
N LYS A 6 1.22 -11.51 -9.91
CA LYS A 6 0.41 -12.68 -10.21
C LYS A 6 0.05 -13.33 -8.88
N PHE A 7 -0.63 -12.61 -7.99
CA PHE A 7 -1.29 -13.17 -6.79
C PHE A 7 -2.30 -14.26 -7.16
N PHE A 8 -2.60 -14.43 -8.45
CA PHE A 8 -3.56 -15.40 -8.96
C PHE A 8 -2.99 -16.14 -10.18
N LYS A 9 -1.83 -16.80 -10.03
CA LYS A 9 -1.50 -17.93 -10.91
C LYS A 9 -2.33 -19.14 -10.45
N LYS A 10 -3.48 -19.28 -11.09
CA LYS A 10 -4.48 -20.37 -11.05
C LYS A 10 -3.99 -21.71 -10.44
N ALA A 11 -4.64 -22.09 -9.33
CA ALA A 11 -5.40 -23.33 -9.19
C ALA A 11 -6.80 -22.93 -8.68
N ALA A 12 -7.83 -23.77 -8.85
CA ALA A 12 -9.20 -23.45 -8.45
C ALA A 12 -9.28 -22.97 -6.98
N PRO A 13 -10.12 -21.96 -6.65
CA PRO A 13 -10.25 -21.49 -5.27
C PRO A 13 -10.74 -22.66 -4.41
N LYS A 14 -9.94 -23.04 -3.41
CA LYS A 14 -10.26 -24.11 -2.47
C LYS A 14 -11.12 -23.59 -1.30
N SER A 15 -10.94 -22.33 -0.87
CA SER A 15 -11.79 -21.55 0.07
C SER A 15 -11.37 -20.06 0.12
N VAL A 16 -12.19 -19.19 0.72
CA VAL A 16 -11.85 -17.75 0.92
C VAL A 16 -10.67 -17.60 1.89
N GLU A 17 -10.64 -18.43 2.93
CA GLU A 17 -9.61 -18.44 3.96
C GLU A 17 -8.23 -18.80 3.37
N GLU A 18 -8.18 -19.78 2.46
CA GLU A 18 -6.93 -20.15 1.78
C GLU A 18 -6.43 -19.07 0.83
N ASP A 19 -7.34 -18.41 0.10
CA ASP A 19 -6.99 -17.29 -0.77
C ASP A 19 -6.41 -16.10 0.03
N VAL A 20 -7.01 -15.78 1.18
CA VAL A 20 -6.54 -14.71 2.07
C VAL A 20 -5.17 -15.07 2.64
N ARG A 21 -4.98 -16.32 3.08
CA ARG A 21 -3.69 -16.79 3.60
C ARG A 21 -2.60 -16.73 2.53
N PHE A 22 -2.90 -17.20 1.31
CA PHE A 22 -1.95 -17.12 0.19
C PHE A 22 -1.56 -15.67 -0.14
N LEU A 23 -2.54 -14.76 -0.15
CA LEU A 23 -2.30 -13.32 -0.34
C LEU A 23 -1.38 -12.76 0.74
N GLN A 24 -1.62 -13.14 2.01
CA GLN A 24 -0.82 -12.70 3.15
C GLN A 24 0.61 -13.23 3.06
N GLU A 25 0.81 -14.53 2.85
CA GLU A 25 2.13 -15.17 2.73
C GLU A 25 2.94 -14.52 1.62
N SER A 26 2.34 -14.36 0.43
CA SER A 26 2.96 -13.69 -0.70
C SER A 26 3.33 -12.23 -0.41
N ALA A 27 2.49 -11.51 0.34
CA ALA A 27 2.78 -10.13 0.74
C ALA A 27 3.90 -10.05 1.77
N ILE A 28 4.00 -11.01 2.69
CA ILE A 28 5.09 -11.10 3.67
C ILE A 28 6.41 -11.29 2.95
N GLU A 29 6.52 -12.30 2.07
CA GLU A 29 7.75 -12.59 1.33
C GLU A 29 8.27 -11.36 0.58
N VAL A 30 7.38 -10.66 -0.13
CA VAL A 30 7.77 -9.49 -0.93
C VAL A 30 8.09 -8.29 -0.05
N CYS A 31 7.33 -8.09 1.03
CA CYS A 31 7.63 -7.03 1.99
C CYS A 31 9.01 -7.23 2.59
N ASP A 32 9.36 -8.47 2.96
CA ASP A 32 10.65 -8.79 3.54
C ASP A 32 11.79 -8.61 2.53
N GLU A 33 11.61 -9.02 1.26
CA GLU A 33 12.56 -8.75 0.16
C GLU A 33 12.82 -7.24 0.00
N LEU A 34 11.75 -6.45 -0.11
CA LEU A 34 11.86 -5.01 -0.33
C LEU A 34 12.47 -4.26 0.86
N LEU A 35 12.06 -4.60 2.09
CA LEU A 35 12.48 -3.90 3.30
C LEU A 35 13.86 -4.35 3.82
N SER A 36 14.35 -5.53 3.43
CA SER A 36 15.69 -6.00 3.82
C SER A 36 16.81 -5.55 2.89
N ASP A 37 16.46 -5.14 1.66
CA ASP A 37 17.42 -4.71 0.64
C ASP A 37 17.14 -3.27 0.20
N LYS A 38 16.22 -3.09 -0.74
CA LYS A 38 15.99 -1.82 -1.44
C LYS A 38 15.56 -0.66 -0.53
N LEU A 39 14.83 -0.97 0.54
CA LEU A 39 14.26 0.00 1.48
C LEU A 39 14.80 -0.17 2.91
N ALA A 40 15.92 -0.90 3.09
CA ALA A 40 16.52 -1.14 4.40
C ALA A 40 16.83 0.15 5.17
N HIS A 41 17.24 1.20 4.44
CA HIS A 41 17.55 2.51 5.00
C HIS A 41 16.36 3.20 5.69
N LEU A 42 15.11 2.78 5.43
CA LEU A 42 13.93 3.32 6.10
C LEU A 42 13.77 2.79 7.53
N GLY A 43 14.44 1.69 7.89
CA GLY A 43 14.40 1.14 9.26
C GLY A 43 13.05 0.59 9.69
N ILE A 44 12.18 0.21 8.75
CA ILE A 44 10.80 -0.24 9.02
C ILE A 44 10.58 -1.76 8.91
N GLN A 45 11.63 -2.55 8.69
CA GLN A 45 11.54 -4.00 8.45
C GLN A 45 10.82 -4.77 9.57
N ASN A 46 11.15 -4.47 10.83
CA ASN A 46 10.63 -5.19 12.00
C ASN A 46 9.42 -4.48 12.64
N TYR A 47 8.82 -3.53 11.93
CA TYR A 47 7.69 -2.79 12.46
C TYR A 47 6.43 -3.67 12.50
N VAL A 48 5.78 -3.67 13.66
CA VAL A 48 4.46 -4.29 13.87
C VAL A 48 3.55 -3.22 14.46
N TYR A 49 2.41 -3.01 13.83
CA TYR A 49 1.44 -2.05 14.28
C TYR A 49 0.74 -2.51 15.57
N ASP A 50 0.67 -1.63 16.56
CA ASP A 50 -0.08 -1.80 17.81
C ASP A 50 -1.14 -0.68 17.89
N THR A 51 -2.39 -1.07 18.10
CA THR A 51 -3.54 -0.16 18.21
C THR A 51 -3.49 0.71 19.45
N LYS A 52 -2.76 0.32 20.51
CA LYS A 52 -2.73 1.02 21.80
C LYS A 52 -2.30 2.48 21.71
N GLU A 53 -1.32 2.79 20.86
CA GLU A 53 -0.85 4.17 20.68
C GLU A 53 -1.99 5.03 20.12
N ALA A 54 -2.69 4.55 19.09
CA ALA A 54 -3.82 5.25 18.49
C ALA A 54 -5.03 5.33 19.45
N VAL A 55 -5.35 4.26 20.17
CA VAL A 55 -6.40 4.22 21.21
C VAL A 55 -6.15 5.31 22.27
N SER A 56 -4.93 5.34 22.81
CA SER A 56 -4.57 6.27 23.89
C SER A 56 -4.62 7.72 23.45
N GLU A 57 -4.19 8.02 22.23
CA GLU A 57 -4.07 9.40 21.76
C GLU A 57 -5.37 9.95 21.15
N LEU A 58 -6.15 9.10 20.48
CA LEU A 58 -7.42 9.50 19.87
C LEU A 58 -8.59 9.44 20.86
N GLY A 59 -8.41 8.79 22.02
CA GLY A 59 -9.47 8.62 23.01
C GLY A 59 -10.63 7.77 22.51
N LEU A 60 -10.34 6.86 21.57
CA LEU A 60 -11.31 5.93 20.96
C LEU A 60 -11.09 4.53 21.51
N ASP A 61 -12.15 3.72 21.57
CA ASP A 61 -12.00 2.30 21.88
C ASP A 61 -11.27 1.55 20.74
N GLU A 62 -10.76 0.37 21.10
CA GLU A 62 -9.97 -0.44 20.18
C GLU A 62 -10.79 -0.94 18.98
N GLU A 63 -12.09 -1.17 19.14
CA GLU A 63 -12.96 -1.59 18.04
C GLU A 63 -13.05 -0.50 16.96
N MET A 64 -13.27 0.74 17.37
CA MET A 64 -13.29 1.91 16.50
C MET A 64 -11.95 2.11 15.80
N ILE A 65 -10.82 1.98 16.50
CA ILE A 65 -9.49 2.05 15.88
C ILE A 65 -9.31 0.93 14.85
N ASN A 66 -9.75 -0.28 15.16
CA ASN A 66 -9.66 -1.41 14.24
C ASN A 66 -10.47 -1.15 12.95
N GLN A 67 -11.67 -0.58 13.06
CA GLN A 67 -12.49 -0.18 11.91
C GLN A 67 -11.79 0.90 11.07
N LEU A 68 -11.21 1.93 11.70
CA LEU A 68 -10.47 2.98 11.00
C LEU A 68 -9.23 2.43 10.27
N VAL A 69 -8.58 1.41 10.84
CA VAL A 69 -7.46 0.71 10.19
C VAL A 69 -7.94 -0.10 8.98
N ASP A 70 -9.09 -0.75 9.07
CA ASP A 70 -9.71 -1.44 7.93
C ASP A 70 -10.05 -0.46 6.81
N ASP A 71 -10.65 0.68 7.14
CA ASP A 71 -10.95 1.77 6.20
C ASP A 71 -9.68 2.32 5.53
N TYR A 72 -8.62 2.51 6.33
CA TYR A 72 -7.32 2.94 5.83
C TYR A 72 -6.74 1.93 4.83
N VAL A 73 -6.77 0.63 5.15
CA VAL A 73 -6.28 -0.42 4.23
C VAL A 73 -7.09 -0.42 2.94
N ALA A 74 -8.42 -0.34 3.02
CA ALA A 74 -9.27 -0.26 1.84
C ALA A 74 -8.97 1.00 1.01
N GLN A 75 -8.71 2.14 1.65
CA GLN A 75 -8.32 3.39 1.01
C GLN A 75 -6.97 3.26 0.28
N ILE A 76 -5.94 2.70 0.93
CA ILE A 76 -4.62 2.51 0.32
C ILE A 76 -4.70 1.60 -0.89
N ILE A 77 -5.40 0.46 -0.80
CA ILE A 77 -5.56 -0.46 -1.93
C ILE A 77 -6.22 0.22 -3.14
N LYS A 78 -7.20 1.11 -2.91
CA LYS A 78 -7.80 1.93 -3.97
C LYS A 78 -6.83 2.99 -4.49
N ALA A 79 -6.10 3.67 -3.60
CA ALA A 79 -5.14 4.71 -3.95
C ALA A 79 -3.99 4.17 -4.81
N ILE A 80 -3.56 2.91 -4.62
CA ILE A 80 -2.55 2.26 -5.46
C ILE A 80 -2.95 2.27 -6.94
N LEU A 81 -4.23 2.10 -7.27
CA LEU A 81 -4.68 2.19 -8.67
C LEU A 81 -4.50 3.60 -9.24
N GLN A 82 -4.78 4.62 -8.44
CA GLN A 82 -4.59 6.01 -8.85
C GLN A 82 -3.10 6.37 -8.95
N PHE A 83 -2.27 5.85 -8.05
CA PHE A 83 -0.82 5.96 -8.15
C PHE A 83 -0.29 5.31 -9.41
N ASP A 84 -0.78 4.13 -9.79
CA ASP A 84 -0.41 3.45 -11.04
C ASP A 84 -0.74 4.33 -12.26
N GLU A 85 -1.94 4.93 -12.32
CA GLU A 85 -2.33 5.85 -13.39
C GLU A 85 -1.42 7.09 -13.46
N TYR A 86 -1.05 7.67 -12.32
CA TYR A 86 -0.14 8.81 -12.28
C TYR A 86 1.29 8.41 -12.66
N MET A 87 1.75 7.23 -12.25
CA MET A 87 3.06 6.72 -12.62
C MET A 87 3.15 6.47 -14.14
N GLU A 88 2.12 5.89 -14.74
CA GLU A 88 2.06 5.69 -16.20
C GLU A 88 2.16 7.03 -16.94
N LYS A 89 1.49 8.08 -16.46
CA LYS A 89 1.61 9.43 -17.02
C LYS A 89 3.02 10.00 -16.87
N LEU A 90 3.65 9.86 -15.70
CA LEU A 90 5.02 10.30 -15.47
C LEU A 90 6.00 9.58 -16.41
N GLN A 91 5.85 8.26 -16.57
CA GLN A 91 6.67 7.46 -17.48
C GLN A 91 6.47 7.85 -18.95
N ASP A 92 5.22 8.09 -19.37
CA ASP A 92 4.92 8.57 -20.73
C ASP A 92 5.53 9.96 -20.99
N SER A 93 5.42 10.89 -20.04
CA SER A 93 6.07 12.20 -20.10
C SER A 93 7.60 12.07 -20.15
N GLN A 94 8.20 11.18 -19.36
CA GLN A 94 9.64 10.94 -19.35
C GLN A 94 10.13 10.44 -20.71
N ASN A 95 9.42 9.47 -21.30
CA ASN A 95 9.74 8.90 -22.61
C ASN A 95 9.61 9.92 -23.75
N LYS A 96 8.76 10.94 -23.57
CA LYS A 96 8.56 12.05 -24.50
C LYS A 96 9.47 13.25 -24.22
N GLU A 97 10.39 13.13 -23.26
CA GLU A 97 11.28 14.20 -22.81
C GLU A 97 10.53 15.48 -22.37
N LEU A 98 9.33 15.30 -21.83
CA LEU A 98 8.51 16.37 -21.29
C LEU A 98 8.83 16.62 -19.81
N THR A 99 8.54 17.83 -19.34
CA THR A 99 8.59 18.15 -17.91
C THR A 99 7.67 17.22 -17.13
N LEU A 100 8.21 16.58 -16.10
CA LEU A 100 7.47 15.67 -15.23
C LEU A 100 6.69 16.46 -14.16
N ASP A 101 5.36 16.30 -14.18
CA ASP A 101 4.49 16.88 -13.16
C ASP A 101 4.12 15.85 -12.09
N TYR A 102 4.84 15.89 -10.97
CA TYR A 102 4.58 15.03 -9.80
C TYR A 102 3.44 15.54 -8.92
N THR A 103 2.81 16.69 -9.22
CA THR A 103 1.85 17.33 -8.32
C THR A 103 0.68 16.40 -7.95
N PRO A 104 -0.03 15.76 -8.90
CA PRO A 104 -1.15 14.87 -8.56
C PRO A 104 -0.71 13.65 -7.72
N PHE A 105 0.48 13.12 -8.04
CA PHE A 105 1.08 11.99 -7.33
C PHE A 105 1.38 12.35 -5.87
N ARG A 106 2.05 13.49 -5.65
CA ARG A 106 2.45 13.95 -4.31
C ARG A 106 1.26 14.39 -3.47
N GLU A 107 0.24 14.98 -4.08
CA GLU A 107 -1.02 15.31 -3.39
C GLU A 107 -1.72 14.06 -2.87
N LEU A 108 -1.77 12.99 -3.68
CA LEU A 108 -2.33 11.71 -3.25
C LEU A 108 -1.51 11.08 -2.11
N ALA A 109 -0.17 11.12 -2.20
CA ALA A 109 0.71 10.67 -1.13
C ALA A 109 0.50 11.46 0.17
N HIS A 110 0.40 12.79 0.07
CA HIS A 110 0.17 13.67 1.22
C HIS A 110 -1.16 13.40 1.92
N LYS A 111 -2.25 13.20 1.16
CA LYS A 111 -3.56 12.84 1.73
C LYS A 111 -3.50 11.53 2.52
N ASN A 112 -2.92 10.48 1.93
CA ASN A 112 -2.78 9.18 2.59
C ASN A 112 -1.82 9.24 3.78
N LEU A 113 -0.77 10.08 3.71
CA LEU A 113 0.17 10.31 4.81
C LEU A 113 -0.54 10.91 6.03
N GLY A 114 -1.48 11.83 5.81
CA GLY A 114 -2.31 12.38 6.89
C GLY A 114 -3.08 11.31 7.65
N VAL A 115 -3.71 10.36 6.94
CA VAL A 115 -4.45 9.26 7.57
C VAL A 115 -3.51 8.30 8.29
N ALA A 116 -2.40 7.90 7.67
CA ALA A 116 -1.40 7.02 8.28
C ALA A 116 -0.78 7.64 9.54
N ARG A 117 -0.61 8.97 9.58
CA ARG A 117 -0.20 9.70 10.78
C ARG A 117 -1.25 9.61 11.86
N ASN A 118 -2.51 9.93 11.56
CA ASN A 118 -3.59 9.89 12.54
C ASN A 118 -3.72 8.53 13.21
N LEU A 119 -3.54 7.44 12.45
CA LEU A 119 -3.59 6.07 12.95
C LEU A 119 -2.25 5.52 13.44
N ARG A 120 -1.18 6.32 13.45
CA ARG A 120 0.16 5.91 13.90
C ARG A 120 0.73 4.67 13.16
N ILE A 121 0.42 4.52 11.88
CA ILE A 121 0.91 3.43 11.01
C ILE A 121 2.30 3.82 10.45
N LYS A 122 3.37 3.58 11.23
CA LYS A 122 4.71 4.17 11.01
C LYS A 122 5.40 3.71 9.72
N ASP A 123 5.26 2.45 9.33
CA ASP A 123 5.81 1.93 8.08
C ASP A 123 5.21 2.66 6.86
N ALA A 124 3.90 2.81 6.84
CA ALA A 124 3.23 3.55 5.78
C ALA A 124 3.58 5.05 5.80
N GLN A 125 3.75 5.65 6.98
CA GLN A 125 4.22 7.03 7.08
C GLN A 125 5.58 7.24 6.41
N ALA A 126 6.53 6.33 6.64
CA ALA A 126 7.85 6.39 6.01
C ALA A 126 7.74 6.28 4.49
N LEU A 127 6.99 5.30 3.99
CA LEU A 127 6.81 5.07 2.55
C LEU A 127 6.09 6.24 1.86
N LEU A 128 5.02 6.76 2.45
CA LEU A 128 4.27 7.90 1.90
C LEU A 128 5.08 9.19 1.95
N TYR A 129 5.98 9.34 2.92
CA TYR A 129 6.91 10.46 2.95
C TYR A 129 7.91 10.40 1.78
N GLU A 130 8.46 9.23 1.49
CA GLU A 130 9.33 9.02 0.34
C GLU A 130 8.60 9.31 -0.98
N LEU A 131 7.38 8.80 -1.13
CA LEU A 131 6.52 9.05 -2.31
C LEU A 131 6.25 10.55 -2.55
N MET A 132 6.22 11.35 -1.49
CA MET A 132 6.01 12.79 -1.58
C MET A 132 7.29 13.57 -1.97
N LYS A 133 8.48 13.01 -1.71
CA LYS A 133 9.75 13.74 -1.73
C LYS A 133 10.72 13.35 -2.83
N LYS A 134 10.63 12.14 -3.36
CA LYS A 134 11.56 11.62 -4.37
C LYS A 134 10.99 11.76 -5.77
N ASP A 135 11.89 11.78 -6.75
CA ASP A 135 11.56 11.91 -8.18
C ASP A 135 12.00 10.70 -9.01
N ASP A 136 12.84 9.83 -8.44
CA ASP A 136 13.26 8.59 -9.08
C ASP A 136 12.06 7.64 -9.22
N LEU A 137 11.59 7.45 -10.47
CA LEU A 137 10.38 6.67 -10.75
C LEU A 137 10.52 5.20 -10.32
N ASP A 138 11.69 4.58 -10.47
CA ASP A 138 11.91 3.19 -10.08
C ASP A 138 11.90 3.02 -8.55
N TYR A 139 12.46 3.99 -7.84
CA TYR A 139 12.40 4.06 -6.39
C TYR A 139 10.97 4.30 -5.89
N LEU A 140 10.24 5.23 -6.53
CA LEU A 140 8.83 5.49 -6.21
C LEU A 140 7.98 4.25 -6.44
N LEU A 141 8.23 3.50 -7.52
CA LEU A 141 7.58 2.22 -7.76
C LEU A 141 7.88 1.21 -6.65
N THR A 142 9.13 1.12 -6.22
CA THR A 142 9.54 0.25 -5.11
C THR A 142 8.80 0.64 -3.82
N CYS A 143 8.65 1.94 -3.54
CA CYS A 143 7.89 2.43 -2.39
C CYS A 143 6.38 2.12 -2.48
N LEU A 144 5.77 2.23 -3.66
CA LEU A 144 4.37 1.86 -3.88
C LEU A 144 4.15 0.35 -3.68
N GLU A 145 5.09 -0.46 -4.16
CA GLU A 145 5.07 -1.91 -3.99
C GLU A 145 5.09 -2.28 -2.50
N ALA A 146 6.02 -1.68 -1.75
CA ALA A 146 6.13 -1.83 -0.30
C ALA A 146 4.87 -1.36 0.43
N LEU A 147 4.32 -0.19 0.07
CA LEU A 147 3.12 0.37 0.69
C LEU A 147 1.92 -0.57 0.53
N LYS A 148 1.76 -1.15 -0.66
CA LYS A 148 0.71 -2.11 -0.94
C LYS A 148 0.84 -3.38 -0.09
N VAL A 149 2.03 -3.98 -0.04
CA VAL A 149 2.22 -5.23 0.72
C VAL A 149 2.16 -5.00 2.24
N CYS A 150 2.61 -3.85 2.74
CA CYS A 150 2.40 -3.44 4.14
C CYS A 150 0.89 -3.34 4.47
N ALA A 151 0.08 -2.73 3.60
CA ALA A 151 -1.37 -2.65 3.80
C ALA A 151 -2.03 -4.05 3.81
N VAL A 152 -1.58 -4.96 2.95
CA VAL A 152 -2.03 -6.36 2.96
C VAL A 152 -1.62 -7.07 4.25
N LYS A 153 -0.37 -6.92 4.71
CA LYS A 153 0.10 -7.48 6.00
C LYS A 153 -0.71 -6.97 7.18
N LEU A 154 -1.06 -5.69 7.16
CA LEU A 154 -1.80 -5.02 8.24
C LEU A 154 -3.21 -5.60 8.42
N ARG A 155 -3.95 -5.78 7.31
CA ARG A 155 -5.31 -6.38 7.31
C ARG A 155 -5.53 -7.27 6.08
N PRO A 156 -5.09 -8.53 6.12
CA PRO A 156 -5.13 -9.41 4.95
C PRO A 156 -6.54 -9.65 4.41
N LYS A 157 -7.51 -9.87 5.30
CA LYS A 157 -8.91 -10.12 4.93
C LYS A 157 -9.55 -8.88 4.29
N CYS A 158 -9.43 -7.71 4.92
CA CYS A 158 -9.92 -6.44 4.37
C CYS A 158 -9.29 -6.13 3.00
N ALA A 159 -7.97 -6.31 2.88
CA ALA A 159 -7.27 -6.09 1.61
C ALA A 159 -7.77 -7.04 0.51
N TYR A 160 -7.92 -8.34 0.81
CA TYR A 160 -8.47 -9.32 -0.12
C TYR A 160 -9.87 -8.94 -0.61
N ASP A 161 -10.77 -8.61 0.32
CA ASP A 161 -12.15 -8.25 0.00
C ASP A 161 -12.21 -6.97 -0.85
N THR A 162 -11.39 -5.97 -0.51
CA THR A 162 -11.27 -4.74 -1.29
C THR A 162 -10.77 -5.00 -2.71
N ILE A 163 -9.72 -5.83 -2.87
CA ILE A 163 -9.18 -6.21 -4.19
C ILE A 163 -10.24 -6.96 -5.02
N LYS A 164 -11.01 -7.87 -4.40
CA LYS A 164 -12.10 -8.58 -5.06
C LYS A 164 -13.19 -7.63 -5.54
N LEU A 165 -13.62 -6.69 -4.70
CA LEU A 165 -14.63 -5.69 -5.05
C LEU A 165 -14.20 -4.82 -6.23
N ILE A 166 -12.95 -4.35 -6.23
CA ILE A 166 -12.37 -3.58 -7.34
C ILE A 166 -12.42 -4.38 -8.64
N LYS A 167 -12.01 -5.65 -8.61
CA LYS A 167 -12.01 -6.51 -9.81
C LYS A 167 -13.42 -6.71 -10.38
N VAL A 168 -14.41 -6.91 -9.51
CA VAL A 168 -15.82 -7.03 -9.93
C VAL A 168 -16.28 -5.73 -10.59
N LYS A 169 -16.02 -4.57 -9.98
CA LYS A 169 -16.41 -3.27 -10.53
C LYS A 169 -15.77 -2.97 -11.89
N ASN A 170 -14.52 -3.36 -12.10
CA ASN A 170 -13.81 -3.12 -13.36
C ASN A 170 -14.13 -4.16 -14.46
N SER A 171 -14.87 -5.22 -14.13
CA SER A 171 -15.31 -6.26 -15.09
C SER A 171 -16.74 -6.03 -15.60
N LEU A 172 -17.45 -5.03 -15.06
CA LEU A 172 -18.77 -4.57 -15.48
C LEU A 172 -18.62 -3.35 -16.40
#